data_AF-A0A1H7RKM8-F1
#
_entry.id   AF-A0A1H7RKM8-F1
#
_cell.length_a   1.000
_cell.length_b   1.000
_cell.length_c   1.000
_cell.angle_alpha   90.00
_cell.angle_beta   90.00
_cell.angle_gamma   90.00
#
_symmetry.space_group_name_H-M   'P 1'
#
loop_
_entity.id
_entity.type
_entity.pdbx_description
1 polymer ?
#
loop_
_entity_poly.entity_id
_entity_poly.type
_entity_poly.pdbx_seq_one_letter_code
_entity_poly.pdbx_strand_id
1 'polypeptide(L)'
;MFAEMIRTCAASIAVLVSMACGGHAETEVPMPLSVDDLKQTYLDCERRALAGRIATDEIMPCSVVYEELKRRGFDGNWVKLWHWSQRALGQGQDA
;
A
#
# COMPACT_ATOMS: atom_id res chain seq x y z
N MET A 1 26.47 -50.08 23.83
CA MET A 1 27.91 -50.02 23.52
C MET A 1 28.18 -48.68 22.87
N PHE A 2 28.96 -47.86 23.57
CA PHE A 2 29.42 -46.55 23.15
C PHE A 2 30.41 -46.69 21.98
N ALA A 3 30.25 -45.87 20.95
CA ALA A 3 31.32 -45.48 20.03
C ALA A 3 30.86 -44.20 19.32
N GLU A 4 31.14 -43.02 19.89
CA GLU A 4 32.37 -42.26 19.61
C GLU A 4 32.25 -41.51 18.29
N MET A 5 32.16 -40.18 18.31
CA MET A 5 33.37 -39.36 18.43
C MET A 5 33.00 -37.93 18.00
N ILE A 6 32.75 -37.08 19.00
CA ILE A 6 32.79 -35.63 18.85
C ILE A 6 34.19 -35.30 18.32
N ARG A 7 34.29 -34.88 17.06
CA ARG A 7 35.53 -34.39 16.48
C ARG A 7 35.35 -32.94 16.04
N THR A 8 35.48 -32.07 17.03
CA THR A 8 35.72 -30.64 16.85
C THR A 8 37.07 -30.46 16.14
N CYS A 9 37.05 -30.01 14.89
CA CYS A 9 38.17 -29.31 14.29
C CYS A 9 37.72 -27.86 14.07
N ALA A 10 38.04 -27.02 15.04
CA ALA A 10 38.05 -25.58 14.85
C ALA A 10 39.23 -25.24 13.92
N ALA A 11 38.96 -24.66 12.75
CA ALA A 11 39.88 -23.76 12.06
C ALA A 11 39.19 -23.14 10.83
N SER A 12 38.75 -21.89 11.01
CA SER A 12 38.82 -20.81 10.02
C SER A 12 38.11 -21.01 8.68
N ILE A 13 36.82 -20.68 8.63
CA ILE A 13 36.25 -20.12 7.39
C ILE A 13 36.33 -18.60 7.53
N ALA A 14 37.24 -18.02 6.76
CA ALA A 14 37.42 -16.59 6.65
C ALA A 14 36.09 -15.91 6.31
N VAL A 15 35.70 -14.97 7.16
CA VAL A 15 34.58 -14.07 6.93
C VAL A 15 34.95 -13.18 5.73
N LEU A 16 34.45 -13.52 4.54
CA LEU A 16 34.44 -12.59 3.42
C LEU A 16 33.19 -11.71 3.58
N VAL A 17 33.36 -10.63 4.33
CA VAL A 17 32.52 -9.43 4.26
C VAL A 17 32.60 -8.93 2.82
N SER A 18 31.63 -9.31 2.01
CA SER A 18 31.30 -8.57 0.80
C SER A 18 30.30 -7.50 1.21
N MET A 19 30.82 -6.37 1.70
CA MET A 19 30.11 -5.10 1.61
C MET A 19 30.05 -4.75 0.12
N ALA A 20 29.11 -5.38 -0.60
CA ALA A 20 28.57 -4.74 -1.78
C ALA A 20 27.75 -3.57 -1.25
N CYS A 21 28.21 -2.36 -1.54
CA CYS A 21 27.36 -1.17 -1.59
C CYS A 21 26.18 -1.50 -2.53
N GLY A 22 25.14 -2.14 -2.00
CA GLY A 22 23.82 -1.98 -2.54
C GLY A 22 23.53 -0.51 -2.36
N GLY A 23 23.58 0.24 -3.47
CA GLY A 23 23.22 1.64 -3.46
C GLY A 23 21.95 1.78 -2.66
N HIS A 24 21.90 2.77 -1.77
CA HIS A 24 20.60 3.31 -1.42
C HIS A 24 19.98 3.67 -2.77
N ALA A 25 19.16 2.78 -3.33
CA ALA A 25 17.96 3.23 -4.01
C ALA A 25 17.36 4.12 -2.94
N GLU A 26 17.53 5.43 -3.11
CA GLU A 26 16.70 6.39 -2.43
C GLU A 26 15.30 5.88 -2.75
N THR A 27 14.69 5.22 -1.78
CA THR A 27 13.26 5.03 -1.75
C THR A 27 12.77 6.46 -1.78
N GLU A 28 12.53 7.00 -2.98
CA GLU A 28 11.82 8.24 -3.18
C GLU A 28 10.55 8.03 -2.37
N VAL A 29 10.52 8.59 -1.17
CA VAL A 29 9.37 8.46 -0.28
C VAL A 29 8.23 9.04 -1.09
N PRO A 30 7.29 8.22 -1.60
CA PRO A 30 6.32 8.73 -2.53
C PRO A 30 5.58 9.84 -1.81
N MET A 31 5.64 11.06 -2.34
CA MET A 31 4.97 12.18 -1.70
C MET A 31 3.51 11.77 -1.50
N PRO A 32 2.95 11.94 -0.29
CA PRO A 32 1.58 11.54 -0.04
C PRO A 32 0.67 12.25 -1.03
N LEU A 33 -0.19 11.48 -1.72
CA LEU A 33 -1.11 11.98 -2.75
C LEU A 33 -1.81 13.28 -2.33
N SER A 34 -2.06 14.20 -3.25
CA SER A 34 -2.87 15.39 -2.94
C SER A 34 -4.30 14.98 -2.55
N VAL A 35 -5.06 15.88 -1.91
CA VAL A 35 -6.48 15.60 -1.58
C VAL A 35 -7.30 15.39 -2.85
N ASP A 36 -6.98 16.08 -3.94
CA ASP A 36 -7.71 15.93 -5.19
C ASP A 36 -7.35 14.62 -5.90
N ASP A 37 -6.09 14.17 -5.85
CA ASP A 37 -5.71 12.83 -6.33
C ASP A 37 -6.37 11.72 -5.52
N LEU A 38 -6.48 11.90 -4.20
CA LEU A 38 -7.22 10.98 -3.33
C LEU A 38 -8.70 10.92 -3.71
N LYS A 39 -9.33 12.05 -4.05
CA LYS A 39 -10.72 12.08 -4.53
C LYS A 39 -10.87 11.32 -5.84
N GLN A 40 -10.01 11.55 -6.82
CA GLN A 40 -10.09 10.86 -8.12
C GLN A 40 -9.89 9.36 -7.96
N THR A 41 -8.84 8.96 -7.24
CA THR A 41 -8.53 7.54 -6.98
C THR A 41 -9.67 6.86 -6.23
N TYR A 42 -10.25 7.53 -5.23
CA TYR A 42 -11.42 7.03 -4.52
C TYR A 42 -12.62 6.82 -5.45
N LEU A 43 -12.94 7.79 -6.32
CA LEU A 43 -14.06 7.65 -7.26
C LEU A 43 -13.84 6.51 -8.25
N ASP A 44 -12.60 6.26 -8.68
CA ASP A 44 -12.28 5.12 -9.55
C ASP A 44 -12.42 3.77 -8.83
N CYS A 45 -12.05 3.71 -7.55
CA CYS A 45 -12.34 2.56 -6.70
C CYS A 45 -13.85 2.33 -6.58
N GLU A 46 -14.63 3.37 -6.28
CA GLU A 46 -16.09 3.28 -6.15
C GLU A 46 -16.76 2.84 -7.46
N ARG A 47 -16.37 3.40 -8.61
CA ARG A 47 -16.92 2.99 -9.92
C ARG A 47 -16.68 1.52 -10.20
N ARG A 48 -15.47 1.01 -9.92
CA ARG A 48 -15.15 -0.41 -10.08
C ARG A 48 -15.93 -1.28 -9.09
N ALA A 49 -16.03 -0.86 -7.83
CA ALA A 49 -16.79 -1.58 -6.81
C ALA A 49 -18.28 -1.67 -7.17
N LEU A 50 -18.90 -0.55 -7.56
CA LEU A 50 -20.30 -0.49 -8.01
C LEU A 50 -20.56 -1.32 -9.27
N ALA A 51 -19.58 -1.40 -10.18
CA ALA A 51 -19.66 -2.26 -11.35
C ALA A 51 -19.38 -3.75 -11.07
N GLY A 52 -19.02 -4.12 -9.83
CA GLY A 52 -18.61 -5.49 -9.48
C GLY A 52 -17.27 -5.91 -10.10
N ARG A 53 -16.40 -4.95 -10.44
CA ARG A 53 -15.12 -5.15 -11.16
C ARG A 53 -13.89 -4.87 -10.32
N ILE A 54 -14.04 -4.70 -9.00
CA ILE A 54 -12.88 -4.54 -8.12
C ILE A 54 -12.19 -5.89 -7.94
N ALA A 55 -10.89 -5.95 -8.22
CA ALA A 55 -10.09 -7.15 -7.99
C ALA A 55 -9.70 -7.27 -6.51
N THR A 56 -9.43 -8.50 -6.04
CA THR A 56 -9.13 -8.75 -4.62
C THR A 56 -7.90 -8.00 -4.12
N ASP A 57 -6.89 -7.84 -4.97
CA ASP A 57 -5.66 -7.11 -4.71
C ASP A 57 -5.86 -5.58 -4.67
N GLU A 58 -6.94 -5.07 -5.25
CA GLU A 58 -7.31 -3.65 -5.22
C GLU A 58 -8.07 -3.24 -3.94
N ILE A 59 -8.66 -4.20 -3.21
CA ILE A 59 -9.48 -3.93 -2.02
C ILE A 59 -8.68 -3.17 -0.96
N MET A 60 -7.48 -3.64 -0.64
CA MET A 60 -6.63 -3.02 0.37
C MET A 60 -6.16 -1.61 -0.04
N PRO A 61 -5.58 -1.40 -1.25
CA PRO A 61 -5.26 -0.07 -1.75
C PRO A 61 -6.44 0.90 -1.74
N CYS A 62 -7.62 0.48 -2.22
CA CYS A 62 -8.82 1.31 -2.21
C CYS A 62 -9.27 1.67 -0.79
N SER A 63 -9.10 0.76 0.18
CA SER A 63 -9.39 1.02 1.59
C SER A 63 -8.45 2.07 2.18
N VAL A 64 -7.16 2.02 1.84
CA VAL A 64 -6.18 3.04 2.27
C VAL A 64 -6.54 4.41 1.70
N VAL A 65 -6.89 4.47 0.41
CA VAL A 65 -7.33 5.72 -0.24
C VAL A 65 -8.57 6.29 0.45
N TYR A 66 -9.57 5.45 0.76
CA TYR A 66 -10.76 5.85 1.49
C TYR A 66 -10.43 6.46 2.87
N GLU A 67 -9.60 5.78 3.67
CA GLU A 67 -9.23 6.26 5.00
C GLU A 67 -8.45 7.57 4.95
N GLU A 68 -7.50 7.71 4.03
CA GLU A 68 -6.73 8.95 3.88
C GLU A 68 -7.56 10.10 3.33
N LEU A 69 -8.45 9.84 2.38
CA LEU A 69 -9.38 10.85 1.88
C LEU A 69 -10.33 11.32 2.98
N LYS A 70 -10.90 10.38 3.74
CA LYS A 70 -11.78 10.69 4.88
C LYS A 70 -11.06 11.59 5.88
N ARG A 71 -9.84 11.22 6.27
CA ARG A 71 -9.04 11.98 7.24
C ARG A 71 -8.64 13.36 6.74
N ARG A 72 -8.14 13.47 5.51
CA ARG A 72 -7.50 14.69 4.99
C ARG A 72 -8.44 15.62 4.23
N GLY A 73 -9.42 15.07 3.52
CA GLY A 73 -10.36 15.83 2.68
C GLY A 73 -11.70 16.12 3.35
N PHE A 74 -12.04 15.39 4.41
CA PHE A 74 -13.35 15.47 5.06
C PHE A 74 -13.28 15.50 6.59
N ASP A 75 -12.12 15.83 7.18
CA ASP A 75 -11.92 15.95 8.63
C ASP A 75 -12.31 14.70 9.43
N GLY A 76 -12.12 13.52 8.84
CA GLY A 76 -12.54 12.24 9.43
C GLY A 76 -14.04 11.95 9.34
N ASN A 77 -14.83 12.85 8.74
CA ASN A 77 -16.28 12.74 8.70
C ASN A 77 -16.76 11.89 7.51
N TRP A 78 -17.12 10.64 7.78
CA TRP A 78 -17.61 9.71 6.75
C TRP A 78 -18.90 10.21 6.07
N VAL A 79 -19.80 10.89 6.81
CA VAL A 79 -21.08 11.38 6.28
C VAL A 79 -20.85 12.43 5.19
N LYS A 80 -19.89 13.34 5.41
CA LYS A 80 -19.51 14.34 4.40
C LYS A 80 -18.90 13.69 3.16
N LEU A 81 -18.00 12.73 3.35
CA LEU A 81 -17.39 11.96 2.25
C LEU A 81 -18.47 11.25 1.43
N TRP A 82 -19.37 10.52 2.11
CA TRP A 82 -20.47 9.81 1.47
C TRP A 82 -21.38 10.74 0.66
N HIS A 83 -21.86 11.84 1.25
CA HIS A 83 -22.71 12.77 0.51
C HIS A 83 -22.02 13.40 -0.70
N TRP A 84 -20.72 13.68 -0.59
CA TRP A 84 -19.94 14.16 -1.73
C TRP A 84 -19.80 13.08 -2.81
N SER A 85 -19.47 11.84 -2.44
CA SER A 85 -19.24 10.76 -3.39
C SER A 85 -20.51 10.40 -4.16
N GLN A 86 -21.66 10.39 -3.50
CA GLN A 86 -22.96 10.16 -4.17
C GLN A 86 -23.23 11.20 -5.27
N ARG A 87 -22.92 12.48 -5.03
CA ARG A 87 -23.06 13.52 -6.06
C ARG A 87 -22.05 13.36 -7.19
N ALA A 88 -20.79 13.11 -6.85
CA ALA A 88 -19.71 12.98 -7.83
C ALA A 88 -19.88 11.75 -8.74
N LEU A 89 -20.38 10.63 -8.20
CA LEU A 89 -20.65 9.41 -8.97
C LEU A 89 -21.90 9.57 -9.86
N GLY A 90 -22.91 10.31 -9.41
CA GLY A 90 -24.07 10.65 -10.25
C GLY A 90 -23.72 11.55 -11.44
N GLN A 91 -22.79 12.50 -11.27
CA GLN A 91 -22.35 13.40 -12.34
C GLN A 91 -21.53 12.71 -13.46
N GLY A 92 -20.97 11.53 -13.20
CA GLY A 92 -20.18 10.78 -14.19
C GLY A 92 -20.99 9.85 -15.09
N GLN A 93 -22.31 9.75 -14.90
CA GLN A 93 -23.20 8.90 -15.71
C GLN A 93 -23.82 9.62 -16.92
N ASP A 94 -23.70 10.96 -16.97
CA ASP A 94 -24.27 11.82 -18.03
C ASP A 94 -23.23 12.28 -19.08
N ALA A 95 -22.03 11.72 -19.05
CA ALA A 95 -20.90 12.07 -19.94
C ALA A 95 -20.57 10.96 -20.94
#